data_AF-A0AAD5QDX0-F1
#
_entry.id   AF-A0AAD5QDX0-F1
#
_cell.length_a   1.000
_cell.length_b   1.000
_cell.length_c   1.000
_cell.angle_alpha   90.00
_cell.angle_beta   90.00
_cell.angle_gamma   90.00
#
_symmetry.space_group_name_H-M   'P 1'
#
loop_
_entity.id
_entity.type
_entity.pdbx_description
1 polymer ?
#
loop_
_entity_poly.entity_id
_entity_poly.type
_entity_poly.pdbx_seq_one_letter_code
_entity_poly.pdbx_strand_id
1 'polypeptide(L)'
;MFLSAALPAGLLVSASDVLEDVSAFRQCSSSSDMILFATELDAKVAKDHGVFVMDQGRLKSVLQKPSLALMNNVEAILPNGNVLSDCFFWMSWKICEQLEMLWKVRGPCTVETCCYGDFMRPLGYNPLLDYLEEGNSELSSWRKAFADIFSRVSPEIVNLGPDSFFHMGTAKEFQEHSQRGSRFSTKFLQSFSNNVCCTLINCSIGNGSLMEYCKLEDAQIGSGCLLSGCESSKPFSLDDNSILFTLCITNDEYKYVTILLHRDDDVKAEKQTLCWMSKETNLKGISLWNARLFPVERSREASLHATLNFARGEEDVTINELISIGEAVVTSDTQEMIDFRRRLKHEHLVD
;
A
#
# COMPACT_ATOMS: atom_id res chain seq x y z
N MET A 1 -11.00 14.84 17.95
CA MET A 1 -11.90 13.75 18.38
C MET A 1 -11.42 12.50 17.68
N PHE A 2 -11.22 11.39 18.39
CA PHE A 2 -10.77 10.15 17.75
C PHE A 2 -11.93 9.51 16.96
N LEU A 3 -11.65 8.94 15.78
CA LEU A 3 -12.66 8.28 14.95
C LEU A 3 -13.45 7.22 15.72
N SER A 4 -12.78 6.48 16.63
CA SER A 4 -13.37 5.47 17.51
C SER A 4 -14.39 6.01 18.51
N ALA A 5 -14.35 7.31 18.83
CA ALA A 5 -15.35 7.95 19.70
C ALA A 5 -16.55 8.48 18.90
N ALA A 6 -16.44 8.55 17.57
CA ALA A 6 -17.44 9.12 16.67
C ALA A 6 -18.20 8.07 15.84
N LEU A 7 -17.67 6.83 15.75
CA LEU A 7 -18.31 5.70 15.10
C LEU A 7 -19.04 4.79 16.11
N PRO A 8 -20.21 4.22 15.74
CA PRO A 8 -20.83 3.16 16.53
C PRO A 8 -19.98 1.87 16.55
N ALA A 9 -20.30 0.95 17.46
CA ALA A 9 -19.66 -0.36 17.51
C ALA A 9 -19.92 -1.15 16.21
N GLY A 10 -18.85 -1.59 15.56
CA GLY A 10 -18.91 -2.29 14.28
C GLY A 10 -17.52 -2.59 13.71
N LEU A 11 -17.47 -2.94 12.43
CA LEU A 11 -16.25 -3.25 11.69
C LEU A 11 -15.86 -2.08 10.78
N LEU A 12 -14.66 -1.55 10.94
CA LEU A 12 -14.04 -0.60 10.02
C LEU A 12 -13.15 -1.35 9.03
N VAL A 13 -13.37 -1.14 7.74
CA VAL A 13 -12.59 -1.72 6.64
C VAL A 13 -11.89 -0.56 5.92
N SER A 14 -10.56 -0.55 5.95
CA SER A 14 -9.70 0.43 5.28
C SER A 14 -8.57 -0.30 4.54
N ALA A 15 -8.03 0.34 3.52
CA ALA A 15 -6.89 -0.17 2.75
C ALA A 15 -5.58 0.15 3.48
N SER A 16 -4.65 -0.82 3.51
CA SER A 16 -3.39 -0.68 4.26
C SER A 16 -2.38 0.27 3.62
N ASP A 17 -2.58 0.61 2.36
CA ASP A 17 -1.70 1.43 1.52
C ASP A 17 -2.23 2.86 1.34
N VAL A 18 -3.12 3.32 2.22
CA VAL A 18 -3.68 4.67 2.18
C VAL A 18 -3.49 5.36 3.52
N LEU A 19 -3.23 6.67 3.50
CA LEU A 19 -3.38 7.54 4.66
C LEU A 19 -4.57 8.47 4.48
N GLU A 20 -5.45 8.47 5.48
CA GLU A 20 -6.74 9.19 5.45
C GLU A 20 -6.81 10.27 6.53
N ASP A 21 -7.18 11.49 6.14
CA ASP A 21 -7.47 12.57 7.10
C ASP A 21 -8.95 12.58 7.48
N VAL A 22 -9.23 12.11 8.69
CA VAL A 22 -10.58 12.10 9.26
C VAL A 22 -10.86 13.32 10.14
N SER A 23 -10.01 14.36 10.12
CA SER A 23 -10.17 15.53 10.99
C SER A 23 -11.45 16.35 10.74
N ALA A 24 -11.95 16.31 9.50
CA ALA A 24 -13.23 16.92 9.11
C ALA A 24 -14.44 16.16 9.66
N PHE A 25 -14.26 14.90 10.05
CA PHE A 25 -15.34 14.07 10.57
C PHE A 25 -15.76 14.51 11.97
N ARG A 26 -17.08 14.61 12.19
CA ARG A 26 -17.66 15.03 13.47
C ARG A 26 -18.43 13.90 14.14
N GLN A 27 -19.46 13.38 13.49
CA GLN A 27 -20.30 12.29 14.01
C GLN A 27 -21.21 11.75 12.89
N CYS A 28 -21.50 10.44 12.92
CA CYS A 28 -22.52 9.81 12.06
C CYS A 28 -23.80 9.50 12.85
N SER A 29 -24.87 9.15 12.13
CA SER A 29 -26.07 8.60 12.76
C SER A 29 -25.76 7.27 13.44
N SER A 30 -26.27 7.07 14.67
CA SER A 30 -26.16 5.79 15.38
C SER A 30 -27.07 4.69 14.81
N SER A 31 -27.94 5.03 13.85
CA SER A 31 -28.88 4.08 13.21
C SER A 31 -28.42 3.58 11.84
N SER A 32 -27.27 4.04 11.35
CA SER A 32 -26.73 3.62 10.05
C SER A 32 -26.24 2.17 10.13
N ASP A 33 -26.60 1.35 9.15
CA ASP A 33 -26.10 -0.03 9.02
C ASP A 33 -24.74 -0.08 8.31
N MET A 34 -24.42 0.96 7.54
CA MET A 34 -23.15 1.14 6.84
C MET A 34 -22.87 2.62 6.67
N ILE A 35 -21.59 3.00 6.80
CA ILE A 35 -21.10 4.36 6.56
C ILE A 35 -19.99 4.26 5.52
N LEU A 36 -20.14 4.96 4.41
CA LEU A 36 -19.14 5.08 3.36
C LEU A 36 -18.40 6.40 3.54
N PHE A 37 -17.08 6.33 3.71
CA PHE A 37 -16.25 7.53 3.72
C PHE A 37 -15.74 7.80 2.31
N ALA A 38 -15.86 9.07 1.93
CA ALA A 38 -15.55 9.54 0.60
C ALA A 38 -14.57 10.70 0.64
N THR A 39 -13.88 10.90 -0.46
CA THR A 39 -13.04 12.08 -0.72
C THR A 39 -13.32 12.63 -2.11
N GLU A 40 -12.93 13.88 -2.34
CA GLU A 40 -13.03 14.50 -3.66
C GLU A 40 -11.70 14.35 -4.40
N LEU A 41 -11.71 13.56 -5.48
CA LEU A 41 -10.55 13.32 -6.34
C LEU A 41 -10.72 13.96 -7.72
N ASP A 42 -9.60 14.32 -8.36
CA ASP A 42 -9.60 14.64 -9.78
C ASP A 42 -10.11 13.44 -10.58
N ALA A 43 -10.97 13.68 -11.57
CA ALA A 43 -11.61 12.61 -12.35
C ALA A 43 -10.61 11.69 -13.07
N LYS A 44 -9.38 12.14 -13.36
CA LYS A 44 -8.32 11.31 -13.95
C LYS A 44 -7.72 10.33 -12.96
N VAL A 45 -7.74 10.65 -11.67
CA VAL A 45 -7.28 9.79 -10.56
C VAL A 45 -8.41 8.85 -10.16
N ALA A 46 -9.65 9.35 -10.06
CA ALA A 46 -10.82 8.58 -9.64
C ALA A 46 -11.11 7.32 -10.48
N LYS A 47 -10.59 7.23 -11.72
CA LYS A 47 -10.72 6.03 -12.57
C LYS A 47 -10.09 4.78 -11.95
N ASP A 48 -9.14 4.94 -11.03
CA ASP A 48 -8.41 3.85 -10.38
C ASP A 48 -9.04 3.46 -9.02
N HIS A 49 -10.14 4.12 -8.65
CA HIS A 49 -10.86 3.97 -7.37
C HIS A 49 -12.36 3.67 -7.58
N GLY A 50 -13.07 3.39 -6.48
CA GLY A 50 -14.53 3.33 -6.46
C GLY A 50 -15.14 4.73 -6.50
N VAL A 51 -16.26 4.90 -7.18
CA VAL A 51 -16.92 6.19 -7.40
C VAL A 51 -18.37 6.15 -6.94
N PHE A 52 -18.74 7.11 -6.09
CA PHE A 52 -20.10 7.29 -5.63
C PHE A 52 -20.86 8.24 -6.56
N VAL A 53 -21.92 7.72 -7.19
CA VAL A 53 -22.82 8.51 -8.01
C VAL A 53 -23.94 9.01 -7.13
N MET A 54 -24.02 10.34 -6.96
CA MET A 54 -25.01 10.98 -6.11
C MET A 54 -26.12 11.59 -6.97
N ASP A 55 -27.37 11.47 -6.51
CA ASP A 55 -28.52 12.14 -7.11
C ASP A 55 -29.40 12.72 -6.01
N GLN A 56 -29.61 14.04 -6.06
CA GLN A 56 -30.38 14.80 -5.08
C GLN A 56 -30.01 14.49 -3.61
N GLY A 57 -28.71 14.33 -3.34
CA GLY A 57 -28.19 14.03 -1.99
C GLY A 57 -28.34 12.57 -1.56
N ARG A 58 -28.78 11.67 -2.44
CA ARG A 58 -28.91 10.23 -2.18
C ARG A 58 -27.93 9.44 -3.05
N LEU A 59 -27.43 8.33 -2.52
CA LEU A 59 -26.61 7.40 -3.31
C LEU A 59 -27.45 6.73 -4.40
N LYS A 60 -27.12 7.00 -5.65
CA LYS A 60 -27.74 6.36 -6.82
C LYS A 60 -27.10 5.01 -7.08
N SER A 61 -25.77 4.97 -7.20
CA SER A 61 -25.00 3.76 -7.50
C SER A 61 -23.54 3.93 -7.09
N VAL A 62 -22.82 2.82 -6.93
CA VAL A 62 -21.36 2.80 -6.80
C VAL A 62 -20.74 2.15 -8.04
N LEU A 63 -19.69 2.75 -8.57
CA LEU A 63 -18.89 2.21 -9.67
C LEU A 63 -17.54 1.74 -9.11
N GLN A 64 -16.95 0.70 -9.69
CA GLN A 64 -15.59 0.26 -9.34
C GLN A 64 -14.65 0.50 -10.52
N LYS A 65 -13.64 1.34 -10.32
CA LYS A 65 -12.62 1.69 -11.33
C LYS A 65 -13.23 2.10 -12.69
N PRO A 66 -14.17 3.06 -12.73
CA PRO A 66 -14.89 3.41 -13.95
C PRO A 66 -14.01 4.17 -14.95
N SER A 67 -14.35 4.07 -16.23
CA SER A 67 -13.77 4.96 -17.24
C SER A 67 -14.27 6.40 -17.08
N LEU A 68 -13.48 7.38 -17.53
CA LEU A 68 -13.89 8.79 -17.55
C LEU A 68 -15.17 9.00 -18.38
N ALA A 69 -15.34 8.25 -19.48
CA ALA A 69 -16.55 8.31 -20.29
C ALA A 69 -17.78 7.85 -19.50
N LEU A 70 -17.66 6.75 -18.74
CA LEU A 70 -18.74 6.27 -17.89
C LEU A 70 -19.09 7.29 -16.80
N MET A 71 -18.09 7.86 -16.13
CA MET A 71 -18.30 8.89 -15.09
C MET A 71 -19.07 10.11 -15.62
N ASN A 72 -18.75 10.58 -16.84
CA ASN A 72 -19.49 11.64 -17.50
C ASN A 72 -20.94 11.22 -17.80
N ASN A 73 -21.12 10.04 -18.40
CA ASN A 73 -22.43 9.57 -18.84
C ASN A 73 -23.42 9.36 -17.68
N VAL A 74 -22.94 9.00 -16.49
CA VAL A 74 -23.79 8.80 -15.31
C VAL A 74 -23.83 10.00 -14.37
N GLU A 75 -23.26 11.14 -14.78
CA GLU A 75 -23.25 12.39 -14.03
C GLU A 75 -22.55 12.27 -12.66
N ALA A 76 -21.47 11.47 -12.59
CA ALA A 76 -20.69 11.29 -11.36
C ALA A 76 -19.74 12.47 -11.05
N ILE A 77 -19.50 13.34 -12.03
CA ILE A 77 -18.59 14.47 -11.90
C ILE A 77 -19.30 15.65 -11.23
N LEU A 78 -18.75 16.10 -10.11
CA LEU A 78 -19.25 17.23 -9.33
C LEU A 78 -19.05 18.56 -10.09
N PRO A 79 -19.77 19.64 -9.73
CA PRO A 79 -19.65 20.94 -10.41
C PRO A 79 -18.24 21.55 -10.41
N ASN A 80 -17.39 21.16 -9.46
CA ASN A 80 -15.99 21.59 -9.37
C ASN A 80 -15.03 20.75 -10.25
N GLY A 81 -15.54 19.75 -10.98
CA GLY A 81 -14.76 18.85 -11.82
C GLY A 81 -14.19 17.62 -11.08
N ASN A 82 -14.37 17.54 -9.76
CA ASN A 82 -13.95 16.39 -8.97
C ASN A 82 -14.99 15.26 -9.02
N VAL A 83 -14.63 14.12 -8.47
CA VAL A 83 -15.48 12.95 -8.32
C VAL A 83 -15.46 12.53 -6.86
N LEU A 84 -16.61 12.13 -6.34
CA LEU A 84 -16.72 11.58 -5.00
C LEU A 84 -16.25 10.12 -5.03
N SER A 85 -15.05 9.86 -4.51
CA SER A 85 -14.38 8.57 -4.53
C SER A 85 -14.44 7.88 -3.18
N ASP A 86 -14.42 6.55 -3.15
CA ASP A 86 -14.32 5.77 -1.93
C ASP A 86 -12.97 5.93 -1.22
N CYS A 87 -12.99 5.87 0.11
CA CYS A 87 -11.78 5.77 0.94
C CYS A 87 -11.79 4.47 1.74
N PHE A 88 -12.70 4.39 2.70
CA PHE A 88 -12.88 3.30 3.63
C PHE A 88 -14.35 3.26 4.06
N PHE A 89 -14.76 2.21 4.75
CA PHE A 89 -16.15 2.09 5.18
C PHE A 89 -16.29 1.37 6.51
N TRP A 90 -17.37 1.69 7.19
CA TRP A 90 -17.77 1.02 8.43
C TRP A 90 -19.06 0.24 8.19
N MET A 91 -19.18 -0.92 8.82
CA MET A 91 -20.39 -1.76 8.82
C MET A 91 -20.82 -2.08 10.24
N SER A 92 -22.13 -2.08 10.47
CA SER A 92 -22.71 -2.49 11.75
C SER A 92 -22.57 -4.01 11.97
N TRP A 93 -22.67 -4.45 13.23
CA TRP A 93 -22.64 -5.88 13.53
C TRP A 93 -23.76 -6.67 12.86
N LYS A 94 -24.90 -6.04 12.56
CA LYS A 94 -26.00 -6.65 11.81
C LYS A 94 -25.59 -7.06 10.39
N ILE A 95 -24.70 -6.31 9.73
CA ILE A 95 -24.16 -6.69 8.42
C ILE A 95 -23.12 -7.80 8.60
N CYS A 96 -22.23 -7.68 9.58
CA CYS A 96 -21.25 -8.72 9.89
C CYS A 96 -21.90 -10.07 10.21
N GLU A 97 -23.01 -10.10 10.95
CA GLU A 97 -23.79 -11.30 11.24
C GLU A 97 -24.37 -11.94 9.97
N GLN A 98 -24.81 -11.14 8.99
CA GLN A 98 -25.27 -11.65 7.70
C GLN A 98 -24.13 -12.28 6.88
N LEU A 99 -22.95 -11.66 6.88
CA LEU A 99 -21.75 -12.22 6.25
C LEU A 99 -21.29 -13.51 6.95
N GLU A 100 -21.35 -13.55 8.28
CA GLU A 100 -21.03 -14.75 9.07
C GLU A 100 -22.02 -15.88 8.79
N MET A 101 -23.33 -15.59 8.73
CA MET A 101 -24.35 -16.57 8.32
C MET A 101 -24.10 -17.09 6.91
N LEU A 102 -23.75 -16.21 5.96
CA LEU A 102 -23.42 -16.60 4.60
C LEU A 102 -22.23 -17.58 4.58
N TRP A 103 -21.18 -17.28 5.34
CA TRP A 103 -20.03 -18.17 5.52
C TRP A 103 -20.41 -19.51 6.16
N LYS A 104 -21.26 -19.51 7.20
CA LYS A 104 -21.75 -20.74 7.85
C LYS A 104 -22.54 -21.62 6.88
N VAL A 105 -23.30 -21.03 5.95
CA VAL A 105 -24.11 -21.76 4.96
C VAL A 105 -23.27 -22.27 3.80
N ARG A 106 -22.33 -21.47 3.30
CA ARG A 106 -21.60 -21.76 2.06
C ARG A 106 -20.20 -22.36 2.28
N GLY A 107 -19.66 -22.23 3.48
CA GLY A 107 -18.26 -22.52 3.76
C GLY A 107 -17.33 -21.36 3.36
N PRO A 108 -16.00 -21.59 3.44
CA PRO A 108 -15.00 -20.58 3.09
C PRO A 108 -15.10 -20.15 1.62
N CYS A 109 -14.87 -18.87 1.36
CA CYS A 109 -14.71 -18.36 0.01
C CYS A 109 -13.36 -18.83 -0.56
N THR A 110 -13.41 -19.60 -1.63
CA THR A 110 -12.29 -20.23 -2.35
C THR A 110 -11.83 -19.44 -3.56
N VAL A 111 -12.56 -18.37 -3.90
CA VAL A 111 -12.26 -17.44 -4.99
C VAL A 111 -11.90 -16.08 -4.42
N GLU A 112 -11.07 -15.34 -5.15
CA GLU A 112 -10.74 -13.96 -4.81
C GLU A 112 -11.95 -13.05 -5.03
N THR A 113 -12.32 -12.31 -4.00
CA THR A 113 -13.41 -11.32 -4.00
C THR A 113 -12.86 -9.96 -3.58
N CYS A 114 -13.59 -8.89 -3.87
CA CYS A 114 -13.17 -7.53 -3.58
C CYS A 114 -14.23 -6.85 -2.72
N CYS A 115 -13.93 -6.49 -1.47
CA CYS A 115 -14.93 -5.82 -0.62
C CYS A 115 -15.44 -4.50 -1.23
N TYR A 116 -14.56 -3.67 -1.82
CA TYR A 116 -14.96 -2.43 -2.47
C TYR A 116 -15.86 -2.68 -3.69
N GLY A 117 -15.46 -3.61 -4.57
CA GLY A 117 -16.23 -3.93 -5.77
C GLY A 117 -17.50 -4.75 -5.51
N ASP A 118 -17.44 -5.77 -4.66
CA ASP A 118 -18.51 -6.73 -4.48
C ASP A 118 -19.51 -6.32 -3.37
N PHE A 119 -19.08 -5.57 -2.36
CA PHE A 119 -19.98 -5.10 -1.29
C PHE A 119 -20.60 -3.74 -1.60
N MET A 120 -19.86 -2.82 -2.25
CA MET A 120 -20.37 -1.47 -2.47
C MET A 120 -21.20 -1.31 -3.75
N ARG A 121 -20.88 -2.03 -4.83
CA ARG A 121 -21.63 -1.91 -6.10
C ARG A 121 -23.13 -2.22 -6.02
N PRO A 122 -23.60 -3.12 -5.14
CA PRO A 122 -25.03 -3.33 -4.92
C PRO A 122 -25.73 -2.18 -4.17
N LEU A 123 -24.99 -1.21 -3.62
CA LEU A 123 -25.55 -0.09 -2.85
C LEU A 123 -26.17 0.98 -3.75
N GLY A 124 -27.11 1.72 -3.17
CA GLY A 124 -27.81 2.82 -3.82
C GLY A 124 -29.20 2.40 -4.32
N TYR A 125 -29.99 3.39 -4.74
CA TYR A 125 -31.37 3.13 -5.18
C TYR A 125 -31.46 2.63 -6.63
N ASN A 126 -30.38 2.72 -7.42
CA ASN A 126 -30.31 2.25 -8.80
C ASN A 126 -28.91 1.71 -9.14
N PRO A 127 -28.46 0.60 -8.50
CA PRO A 127 -27.12 0.05 -8.66
C PRO A 127 -26.88 -0.53 -10.07
N LEU A 128 -25.62 -0.51 -10.51
CA LEU A 128 -25.17 -1.17 -11.74
C LEU A 128 -24.60 -2.55 -11.43
N LEU A 129 -25.37 -3.60 -11.74
CA LEU A 129 -25.10 -5.00 -11.39
C LEU A 129 -24.58 -5.85 -12.58
N ASP A 130 -24.04 -5.21 -13.61
CA ASP A 130 -23.49 -5.88 -14.81
C ASP A 130 -22.33 -6.84 -14.51
N TYR A 131 -21.60 -6.63 -13.41
CA TYR A 131 -20.48 -7.47 -12.98
C TYR A 131 -20.83 -8.79 -12.31
N LEU A 132 -22.10 -9.00 -11.95
CA LEU A 132 -22.52 -10.20 -11.21
C LEU A 132 -22.26 -11.50 -11.99
N GLU A 133 -22.17 -11.42 -13.32
CA GLU A 133 -21.88 -12.56 -14.21
C GLU A 133 -20.44 -12.56 -14.75
N GLU A 134 -19.62 -11.57 -14.39
CA GLU A 134 -18.22 -11.53 -14.82
C GLU A 134 -17.37 -12.55 -14.06
N GLY A 135 -16.49 -13.26 -14.77
CA GLY A 135 -15.58 -14.26 -14.20
C GLY A 135 -16.15 -15.68 -14.21
N ASN A 136 -15.66 -16.53 -13.29
CA ASN A 136 -16.12 -17.91 -13.20
C ASN A 136 -17.45 -18.03 -12.43
N SER A 137 -18.12 -19.18 -12.54
CA SER A 137 -19.44 -19.41 -11.93
C SER A 137 -19.43 -19.31 -10.40
N GLU A 138 -18.31 -19.65 -9.76
CA GLU A 138 -18.17 -19.59 -8.31
C GLU A 138 -18.09 -18.14 -7.81
N LEU A 139 -17.27 -17.30 -8.49
CA LEU A 139 -17.20 -15.86 -8.25
C LEU A 139 -18.55 -15.19 -8.47
N SER A 140 -19.22 -15.49 -9.58
CA SER A 140 -20.58 -15.00 -9.84
C SER A 140 -21.56 -15.36 -8.73
N SER A 141 -21.48 -16.60 -8.23
CA SER A 141 -22.33 -17.07 -7.13
C SER A 141 -22.09 -16.32 -5.82
N TRP A 142 -20.82 -16.02 -5.49
CA TRP A 142 -20.47 -15.20 -4.33
C TRP A 142 -20.92 -13.74 -4.48
N ARG A 143 -20.71 -13.15 -5.66
CA ARG A 143 -21.15 -11.77 -5.96
C ARG A 143 -22.65 -11.59 -5.80
N LYS A 144 -23.45 -12.53 -6.30
CA LYS A 144 -24.91 -12.54 -6.11
C LYS A 144 -25.30 -12.62 -4.64
N ALA A 145 -24.61 -13.48 -3.88
CA ALA A 145 -24.87 -13.60 -2.44
C ALA A 145 -24.52 -12.33 -1.65
N PHE A 146 -23.44 -11.63 -2.02
CA PHE A 146 -23.14 -10.32 -1.45
C PHE A 146 -24.20 -9.29 -1.86
N ALA A 147 -24.60 -9.27 -3.14
CA ALA A 147 -25.65 -8.36 -3.62
C ALA A 147 -26.99 -8.55 -2.89
N ASP A 148 -27.37 -9.78 -2.53
CA ASP A 148 -28.58 -10.07 -1.76
C ASP A 148 -28.57 -9.41 -0.36
N ILE A 149 -27.38 -9.30 0.26
CA ILE A 149 -27.16 -8.63 1.54
C ILE A 149 -27.15 -7.11 1.34
N PHE A 150 -26.25 -6.62 0.48
CA PHE A 150 -25.92 -5.20 0.39
C PHE A 150 -26.97 -4.37 -0.35
N SER A 151 -27.75 -4.95 -1.27
CA SER A 151 -28.86 -4.23 -1.93
C SER A 151 -29.96 -3.73 -0.98
N ARG A 152 -29.98 -4.24 0.25
CA ARG A 152 -30.94 -3.85 1.31
C ARG A 152 -30.39 -2.77 2.23
N VAL A 153 -29.14 -2.37 2.04
CA VAL A 153 -28.44 -1.40 2.87
C VAL A 153 -28.60 0.00 2.26
N SER A 154 -29.05 0.95 3.08
CA SER A 154 -29.04 2.36 2.74
C SER A 154 -27.88 3.03 3.50
N PRO A 155 -26.70 3.17 2.87
CA PRO A 155 -25.54 3.71 3.57
C PRO A 155 -25.66 5.22 3.81
N GLU A 156 -25.05 5.67 4.90
CA GLU A 156 -24.70 7.08 5.10
C GLU A 156 -23.39 7.38 4.36
N ILE A 157 -23.29 8.53 3.71
CA ILE A 157 -22.07 8.95 3.01
C ILE A 157 -21.46 10.15 3.71
N VAL A 158 -20.19 10.03 4.07
CA VAL A 158 -19.41 11.09 4.70
C VAL A 158 -18.33 11.55 3.73
N ASN A 159 -18.48 12.77 3.20
CA ASN A 159 -17.43 13.41 2.43
C ASN A 159 -16.40 14.06 3.38
N LEU A 160 -15.17 13.57 3.36
CA LEU A 160 -14.04 14.11 4.12
C LEU A 160 -13.43 15.37 3.47
N GLY A 161 -13.86 15.69 2.25
CA GLY A 161 -13.41 16.83 1.47
C GLY A 161 -12.19 16.52 0.60
N PRO A 162 -11.63 17.53 -0.07
CA PRO A 162 -10.39 17.39 -0.82
C PRO A 162 -9.20 17.18 0.12
N ASP A 163 -8.13 16.56 -0.39
CA ASP A 163 -6.86 16.35 0.31
C ASP A 163 -6.99 15.55 1.63
N SER A 164 -7.97 14.65 1.68
CA SER A 164 -8.21 13.75 2.81
C SER A 164 -7.77 12.30 2.54
N PHE A 165 -7.26 12.02 1.34
CA PHE A 165 -6.88 10.69 0.88
C PHE A 165 -5.54 10.75 0.18
N PHE A 166 -4.61 9.89 0.60
CA PHE A 166 -3.26 9.80 0.05
C PHE A 166 -2.91 8.33 -0.16
N HIS A 167 -2.91 7.89 -1.41
CA HIS A 167 -2.55 6.53 -1.78
C HIS A 167 -1.04 6.37 -1.85
N MET A 168 -0.51 5.34 -1.21
CA MET A 168 0.91 5.03 -1.07
C MET A 168 1.20 3.61 -1.60
N GLY A 169 0.46 3.17 -2.63
CA GLY A 169 0.55 1.82 -3.18
C GLY A 169 1.80 1.58 -4.02
N THR A 170 2.48 2.64 -4.48
CA THR A 170 3.72 2.55 -5.26
C THR A 170 4.85 3.37 -4.64
N ALA A 171 6.09 2.96 -4.91
CA ALA A 171 7.28 3.71 -4.51
C ALA A 171 7.29 5.13 -5.08
N LYS A 172 6.76 5.31 -6.29
CA LYS A 172 6.62 6.63 -6.93
C LYS A 172 5.66 7.52 -6.15
N GLU A 173 4.47 7.03 -5.80
CA GLU A 173 3.49 7.79 -5.01
C GLU A 173 4.05 8.14 -3.64
N PHE A 174 4.71 7.19 -2.95
CA PHE A 174 5.34 7.45 -1.67
C PHE A 174 6.39 8.57 -1.76
N GLN A 175 7.21 8.56 -2.80
CA GLN A 175 8.21 9.61 -3.03
C GLN A 175 7.54 10.97 -3.33
N GLU A 176 6.57 11.02 -4.24
CA GLU A 176 5.82 12.23 -4.59
C GLU A 176 5.11 12.85 -3.38
N HIS A 177 4.49 12.00 -2.53
CA HIS A 177 3.88 12.44 -1.30
C HIS A 177 4.92 12.91 -0.27
N SER A 178 6.10 12.30 -0.21
CA SER A 178 7.15 12.69 0.74
C SER A 178 7.96 13.91 0.32
N GLN A 179 7.85 14.38 -0.94
CA GLN A 179 8.55 15.57 -1.42
C GLN A 179 8.14 16.83 -0.63
N ARG A 180 9.12 17.68 -0.31
CA ARG A 180 8.91 18.95 0.38
C ARG A 180 7.94 19.84 -0.41
N GLY A 181 6.86 20.27 0.24
CA GLY A 181 5.84 21.15 -0.36
C GLY A 181 4.73 20.40 -1.11
N SER A 182 4.80 19.08 -1.19
CA SER A 182 3.64 18.27 -1.56
C SER A 182 2.47 18.55 -0.59
N ARG A 183 1.23 18.24 -1.02
CA ARG A 183 0.04 18.38 -0.16
C ARG A 183 0.17 17.54 1.11
N PHE A 184 0.65 16.31 0.97
CA PHE A 184 0.90 15.39 2.07
C PHE A 184 1.94 15.93 3.05
N SER A 185 3.12 16.34 2.56
CA SER A 185 4.20 16.83 3.42
C SER A 185 3.84 18.13 4.13
N THR A 186 3.13 19.03 3.44
CA THR A 186 2.61 20.28 4.01
C THR A 186 1.66 20.00 5.17
N LYS A 187 0.78 19.01 4.99
CA LYS A 187 -0.28 18.70 5.94
C LYS A 187 0.21 17.90 7.15
N PHE A 188 0.98 16.85 6.90
CA PHE A 188 1.38 15.90 7.95
C PHE A 188 2.83 16.11 8.37
N LEU A 189 3.75 16.25 7.41
CA LEU A 189 5.18 16.25 7.70
C LEU A 189 5.73 17.57 8.24
N GLN A 190 5.05 18.71 8.04
CA GLN A 190 5.45 19.99 8.65
C GLN A 190 5.51 19.94 10.19
N SER A 191 4.70 19.09 10.80
CA SER A 191 4.69 18.89 12.25
C SER A 191 5.80 17.95 12.74
N PHE A 192 6.49 17.24 11.84
CA PHE A 192 7.59 16.34 12.18
C PHE A 192 8.91 17.12 12.17
N SER A 193 9.27 17.63 13.34
CA SER A 193 10.48 18.41 13.58
C SER A 193 11.74 17.54 13.76
N ASN A 194 12.05 16.65 12.82
CA ASN A 194 13.13 15.63 12.89
C ASN A 194 12.66 14.37 13.67
N ASN A 195 12.78 13.14 13.18
CA ASN A 195 13.92 12.52 12.55
C ASN A 195 13.46 11.39 11.65
N VAL A 196 13.92 11.42 10.42
CA VAL A 196 14.26 10.19 9.75
C VAL A 196 15.69 9.87 10.18
N CYS A 197 15.87 8.96 11.16
CA CYS A 197 17.15 8.76 11.86
C CYS A 197 18.19 8.17 10.91
N CYS A 198 19.21 8.93 10.51
CA CYS A 198 20.27 8.44 9.65
C CYS A 198 21.63 8.95 10.10
N THR A 199 22.58 8.05 10.33
CA THR A 199 23.99 8.41 10.58
C THR A 199 24.72 8.36 9.24
N LEU A 200 25.16 9.52 8.73
CA LEU A 200 25.74 9.64 7.39
C LEU A 200 27.12 10.28 7.47
N ILE A 201 28.15 9.53 7.07
CA ILE A 201 29.54 10.00 7.07
C ILE A 201 30.03 9.99 5.63
N ASN A 202 30.51 11.13 5.12
CA ASN A 202 31.06 11.28 3.77
C ASN A 202 30.14 10.77 2.63
N CYS A 203 28.82 10.79 2.82
CA CYS A 203 27.87 10.32 1.82
C CYS A 203 27.52 11.44 0.82
N SER A 204 27.28 11.06 -0.43
CA SER A 204 26.65 11.92 -1.44
C SER A 204 25.26 11.40 -1.76
N ILE A 205 24.27 12.29 -1.81
CA ILE A 205 22.86 11.92 -1.96
C ILE A 205 22.27 12.70 -3.12
N GLY A 206 21.77 11.98 -4.12
CA GLY A 206 21.07 12.54 -5.27
C GLY A 206 19.74 13.19 -4.88
N ASN A 207 19.24 14.04 -5.76
CA ASN A 207 18.05 14.83 -5.48
C ASN A 207 16.80 13.94 -5.38
N GLY A 208 15.89 14.28 -4.47
CA GLY A 208 14.62 13.57 -4.29
C GLY A 208 14.74 12.18 -3.68
N SER A 209 15.92 11.77 -3.21
CA SER A 209 16.12 10.51 -2.49
C SER A 209 15.62 10.62 -1.05
N LEU A 210 15.04 9.54 -0.54
CA LEU A 210 14.53 9.43 0.83
C LEU A 210 15.22 8.23 1.49
N MET A 211 15.73 8.43 2.70
CA MET A 211 16.44 7.39 3.42
C MET A 211 15.98 7.40 4.85
N GLU A 212 15.64 6.24 5.40
CA GLU A 212 15.24 6.07 6.79
C GLU A 212 16.02 4.99 7.53
N TYR A 213 16.32 5.27 8.80
CA TYR A 213 16.96 4.31 9.69
C TYR A 213 18.25 3.73 9.08
N CYS A 214 19.08 4.57 8.46
CA CYS A 214 20.31 4.14 7.79
C CYS A 214 21.55 4.56 8.57
N LYS A 215 22.61 3.75 8.52
CA LYS A 215 23.95 4.08 9.04
C LYS A 215 24.98 3.83 7.95
N LEU A 216 25.38 4.88 7.23
CA LEU A 216 26.16 4.77 6.00
C LEU A 216 27.43 5.62 6.08
N GLU A 217 28.54 5.05 5.62
CA GLU A 217 29.82 5.72 5.44
C GLU A 217 30.28 5.58 3.99
N ASP A 218 30.82 6.67 3.41
CA ASP A 218 31.38 6.73 2.06
C ASP A 218 30.43 6.23 0.93
N ALA A 219 29.12 6.41 1.11
CA ALA A 219 28.10 5.98 0.14
C ALA A 219 27.82 7.03 -0.95
N GLN A 220 27.66 6.57 -2.19
CA GLN A 220 27.22 7.38 -3.33
C GLN A 220 25.81 6.98 -3.77
N ILE A 221 24.81 7.74 -3.34
CA ILE A 221 23.41 7.43 -3.60
C ILE A 221 22.91 8.29 -4.77
N GLY A 222 22.38 7.63 -5.81
CA GLY A 222 21.73 8.27 -6.94
C GLY A 222 20.49 9.11 -6.56
N SER A 223 19.87 9.71 -7.57
CA SER A 223 18.66 10.52 -7.43
C SER A 223 17.41 9.66 -7.35
N GLY A 224 16.44 10.09 -6.56
CA GLY A 224 15.15 9.42 -6.41
C GLY A 224 15.21 8.02 -5.79
N CYS A 225 16.24 7.74 -5.00
CA CYS A 225 16.39 6.45 -4.32
C CYS A 225 15.58 6.39 -3.02
N LEU A 226 15.12 5.20 -2.64
CA LEU A 226 14.45 4.92 -1.37
C LEU A 226 15.30 3.93 -0.55
N LEU A 227 15.83 4.36 0.58
CA LEU A 227 16.63 3.51 1.47
C LEU A 227 15.95 3.31 2.81
N SER A 228 15.94 2.08 3.34
CA SER A 228 15.43 1.82 4.68
C SER A 228 16.20 0.74 5.44
N GLY A 229 16.70 1.07 6.62
CA GLY A 229 17.30 0.08 7.52
C GLY A 229 18.71 -0.39 7.10
N CYS A 230 19.35 0.31 6.18
CA CYS A 230 20.64 -0.08 5.61
C CYS A 230 21.81 0.33 6.51
N GLU A 231 22.83 -0.51 6.58
CA GLU A 231 24.05 -0.24 7.35
C GLU A 231 25.29 -0.60 6.53
N SER A 232 26.24 0.33 6.42
CA SER A 232 27.57 0.03 5.89
C SER A 232 28.60 1.08 6.31
N SER A 233 29.77 0.60 6.70
CA SER A 233 31.03 1.34 6.91
C SER A 233 31.96 1.29 5.69
N LYS A 234 31.54 0.64 4.59
CA LYS A 234 32.35 0.45 3.39
C LYS A 234 31.78 1.24 2.22
N PRO A 235 32.63 1.77 1.33
CA PRO A 235 32.16 2.50 0.15
C PRO A 235 31.26 1.64 -0.74
N PHE A 236 30.16 2.22 -1.20
CA PHE A 236 29.33 1.65 -2.27
C PHE A 236 28.62 2.75 -3.04
N SER A 237 28.18 2.42 -4.25
CA SER A 237 27.34 3.29 -5.08
C SER A 237 25.99 2.64 -5.37
N LEU A 238 24.95 3.46 -5.51
CA LEU A 238 23.62 3.06 -5.88
C LEU A 238 23.13 3.91 -7.04
N ASP A 239 22.62 3.26 -8.09
CA ASP A 239 22.11 3.93 -9.29
C ASP A 239 20.79 4.66 -8.99
N ASP A 240 20.42 5.62 -9.84
CA ASP A 240 19.18 6.40 -9.73
C ASP A 240 17.93 5.50 -9.64
N ASN A 241 16.92 5.98 -8.93
CA ASN A 241 15.62 5.32 -8.75
C ASN A 241 15.70 3.91 -8.16
N SER A 242 16.75 3.62 -7.39
CA SER A 242 16.89 2.35 -6.68
C SER A 242 16.12 2.37 -5.35
N ILE A 243 15.51 1.24 -5.02
CA ILE A 243 14.88 0.97 -3.73
C ILE A 243 15.74 -0.08 -3.03
N LEU A 244 16.22 0.22 -1.83
CA LEU A 244 17.10 -0.64 -1.06
C LEU A 244 16.63 -0.70 0.38
N PHE A 245 16.33 -1.89 0.90
CA PHE A 245 15.99 -2.03 2.32
C PHE A 245 16.46 -3.35 2.89
N THR A 246 16.86 -3.33 4.16
CA THR A 246 17.38 -4.52 4.84
C THR A 246 16.39 -5.03 5.88
N LEU A 247 16.04 -6.31 5.77
CA LEU A 247 15.20 -7.03 6.73
C LEU A 247 16.08 -7.91 7.62
N CYS A 248 15.70 -8.02 8.89
CA CYS A 248 16.16 -9.11 9.73
C CYS A 248 15.21 -10.29 9.55
N ILE A 249 15.73 -11.49 9.34
CA ILE A 249 14.96 -12.73 9.26
C ILE A 249 15.46 -13.70 10.31
N THR A 250 14.55 -14.52 10.86
CA THR A 250 14.88 -15.49 11.91
C THR A 250 14.53 -16.90 11.46
N ASN A 251 15.55 -17.72 11.27
CA ASN A 251 15.48 -19.18 11.15
C ASN A 251 16.52 -19.75 12.13
N ASP A 252 16.17 -19.79 13.42
CA ASP A 252 17.00 -20.16 14.59
C ASP A 252 18.06 -19.14 15.04
N GLU A 253 18.64 -18.38 14.12
CA GLU A 253 19.56 -17.27 14.40
C GLU A 253 19.18 -16.02 13.58
N TYR A 254 19.61 -14.83 14.04
CA TYR A 254 19.43 -13.60 13.28
C TYR A 254 20.28 -13.60 12.03
N LYS A 255 19.61 -13.52 10.89
CA LYS A 255 20.21 -13.29 9.58
C LYS A 255 19.59 -12.05 8.94
N TYR A 256 20.20 -11.57 7.87
CA TYR A 256 19.83 -10.34 7.20
C TYR A 256 19.75 -10.55 5.70
N VAL A 257 18.74 -9.93 5.10
CA VAL A 257 18.53 -9.90 3.67
C VAL A 257 18.31 -8.47 3.23
N THR A 258 19.03 -8.03 2.21
CA THR A 258 18.88 -6.72 1.61
C THR A 258 18.16 -6.89 0.29
N ILE A 259 17.03 -6.23 0.17
CA ILE A 259 16.22 -6.23 -1.04
C ILE A 259 16.62 -4.99 -1.83
N LEU A 260 17.06 -5.21 -3.07
CA LEU A 260 17.36 -4.19 -4.05
C LEU A 260 16.35 -4.30 -5.19
N LEU A 261 15.71 -3.20 -5.56
CA LEU A 261 14.75 -3.10 -6.67
C LEU A 261 14.96 -1.79 -7.43
N HIS A 262 14.59 -1.75 -8.70
CA HIS A 262 14.40 -0.49 -9.40
C HIS A 262 12.97 0.01 -9.15
N ARG A 263 12.74 1.33 -9.13
CA ARG A 263 11.42 1.92 -8.87
C ARG A 263 10.33 1.41 -9.82
N ASP A 264 10.72 1.11 -11.05
CA ASP A 264 9.81 0.64 -12.10
C ASP A 264 9.71 -0.90 -12.18
N ASP A 265 10.35 -1.63 -11.25
CA ASP A 265 10.21 -3.08 -11.18
C ASP A 265 8.79 -3.47 -10.75
N ASP A 266 8.10 -4.24 -11.60
CA ASP A 266 6.84 -4.88 -11.24
C ASP A 266 7.12 -6.14 -10.41
N VAL A 267 6.97 -6.00 -9.09
CA VAL A 267 7.34 -7.04 -8.14
C VAL A 267 6.43 -8.27 -8.24
N LYS A 268 5.16 -8.09 -8.58
CA LYS A 268 4.14 -9.14 -8.52
C LYS A 268 3.89 -9.81 -9.87
N ALA A 269 4.14 -9.13 -10.98
CA ALA A 269 3.90 -9.71 -12.30
C ALA A 269 4.83 -10.90 -12.59
N GLU A 270 4.23 -12.02 -12.97
CA GLU A 270 4.95 -13.14 -13.55
C GLU A 270 5.33 -12.80 -15.00
N LYS A 271 6.62 -12.94 -15.31
CA LYS A 271 7.16 -12.63 -16.65
C LYS A 271 7.76 -13.86 -17.29
N GLN A 272 7.68 -13.94 -18.62
CA GLN A 272 8.31 -15.04 -19.38
C GLN A 272 9.81 -15.11 -19.14
N THR A 273 10.46 -13.94 -19.09
CA THR A 273 11.81 -13.75 -18.57
C THR A 273 11.74 -12.66 -17.51
N LEU A 274 12.25 -12.97 -16.31
CA LEU A 274 12.26 -12.02 -15.21
C LEU A 274 13.35 -10.98 -15.43
N CYS A 275 12.99 -9.70 -15.29
CA CYS A 275 13.94 -8.59 -15.22
C CYS A 275 14.10 -8.14 -13.78
N TRP A 276 15.33 -7.90 -13.35
CA TRP A 276 15.69 -7.36 -12.04
C TRP A 276 16.70 -6.24 -12.22
N MET A 277 16.46 -5.06 -11.63
CA MET A 277 17.33 -3.88 -11.82
C MET A 277 17.56 -3.56 -13.31
N SER A 278 16.48 -3.62 -14.11
CA SER A 278 16.51 -3.44 -15.57
C SER A 278 17.38 -4.44 -16.36
N LYS A 279 17.82 -5.54 -15.77
CA LYS A 279 18.59 -6.61 -16.44
C LYS A 279 17.77 -7.89 -16.53
N GLU A 280 17.82 -8.56 -17.67
CA GLU A 280 17.24 -9.89 -17.82
C GLU A 280 17.99 -10.91 -16.96
N THR A 281 17.23 -11.75 -16.26
CA THR A 281 17.76 -12.90 -15.52
C THR A 281 17.52 -14.19 -16.30
N ASN A 282 18.07 -15.30 -15.83
CA ASN A 282 17.80 -16.64 -16.38
C ASN A 282 16.48 -17.26 -15.86
N LEU A 283 15.76 -16.57 -14.97
CA LEU A 283 14.53 -17.05 -14.36
C LEU A 283 13.32 -16.76 -15.25
N LYS A 284 12.40 -17.73 -15.34
CA LYS A 284 11.26 -17.70 -16.25
C LYS A 284 9.97 -18.10 -15.54
N GLY A 285 8.86 -17.47 -15.92
CA GLY A 285 7.53 -17.79 -15.40
C GLY A 285 7.41 -17.55 -13.89
N ILE A 286 8.13 -16.54 -13.38
CA ILE A 286 8.17 -16.20 -11.96
C ILE A 286 8.17 -14.67 -11.81
N SER A 287 7.67 -14.18 -10.68
CA SER A 287 7.71 -12.77 -10.30
C SER A 287 8.90 -12.46 -9.39
N LEU A 288 9.30 -11.19 -9.25
CA LEU A 288 10.35 -10.79 -8.30
C LEU A 288 9.96 -11.14 -6.86
N TRP A 289 8.65 -11.10 -6.54
CA TRP A 289 8.12 -11.48 -5.24
C TRP A 289 8.54 -12.90 -4.82
N ASN A 290 8.51 -13.83 -5.77
CA ASN A 290 8.77 -15.26 -5.54
C ASN A 290 10.18 -15.71 -5.95
N ALA A 291 10.91 -14.88 -6.71
CA ALA A 291 12.25 -15.21 -7.17
C ALA A 291 13.27 -15.15 -6.01
N ARG A 292 14.00 -16.25 -5.79
CA ARG A 292 15.09 -16.32 -4.82
C ARG A 292 16.35 -15.65 -5.38
N LEU A 293 16.44 -14.33 -5.23
CA LEU A 293 17.51 -13.49 -5.77
C LEU A 293 18.35 -12.81 -4.68
N PHE A 294 17.92 -12.85 -3.42
CA PHE A 294 18.51 -12.01 -2.38
C PHE A 294 19.38 -12.84 -1.43
N PRO A 295 20.69 -12.55 -1.32
CA PRO A 295 21.59 -13.25 -0.41
C PRO A 295 21.21 -13.09 1.06
N VAL A 296 21.31 -14.20 1.80
CA VAL A 296 21.10 -14.23 3.25
C VAL A 296 22.45 -14.21 3.96
N GLU A 297 22.65 -13.22 4.82
CA GLU A 297 23.93 -12.94 5.46
C GLU A 297 23.82 -12.74 6.98
N ARG A 298 24.96 -12.77 7.69
CA ARG A 298 25.01 -12.65 9.16
C ARG A 298 25.00 -11.22 9.69
N SER A 299 25.17 -10.23 8.82
CA SER A 299 25.09 -8.81 9.19
C SER A 299 24.39 -7.99 8.10
N ARG A 300 23.85 -6.83 8.48
CA ARG A 300 23.23 -5.88 7.55
C ARG A 300 24.21 -5.41 6.46
N GLU A 301 25.44 -5.05 6.87
CA GLU A 301 26.49 -4.66 5.92
C GLU A 301 26.84 -5.79 4.95
N ALA A 302 27.06 -7.01 5.43
CA ALA A 302 27.38 -8.15 4.55
C ALA A 302 26.25 -8.40 3.54
N SER A 303 25.00 -8.36 4.02
CA SER A 303 23.82 -8.54 3.18
C SER A 303 23.71 -7.47 2.07
N LEU A 304 23.97 -6.21 2.41
CA LEU A 304 23.93 -5.10 1.48
C LEU A 304 24.97 -5.29 0.35
N HIS A 305 26.22 -5.56 0.72
CA HIS A 305 27.29 -5.74 -0.26
C HIS A 305 27.11 -7.00 -1.10
N ALA A 306 26.69 -8.11 -0.50
CA ALA A 306 26.38 -9.33 -1.25
C ALA A 306 25.29 -9.09 -2.29
N THR A 307 24.24 -8.35 -1.95
CA THR A 307 23.14 -8.02 -2.87
C THR A 307 23.60 -7.12 -4.01
N LEU A 308 24.37 -6.07 -3.72
CA LEU A 308 24.89 -5.15 -4.74
C LEU A 308 25.81 -5.86 -5.72
N ASN A 309 26.75 -6.67 -5.21
CA ASN A 309 27.69 -7.42 -6.04
C ASN A 309 26.96 -8.45 -6.91
N PHE A 310 25.96 -9.15 -6.35
CA PHE A 310 25.14 -10.09 -7.10
C PHE A 310 24.36 -9.41 -8.23
N ALA A 311 23.74 -8.26 -7.97
CA ALA A 311 23.03 -7.48 -9.00
C ALA A 311 23.95 -6.92 -10.12
N ARG A 312 25.25 -6.73 -9.80
CA ARG A 312 26.26 -6.33 -10.78
C ARG A 312 26.83 -7.50 -11.59
N GLY A 313 26.60 -8.73 -11.16
CA GLY A 313 27.18 -9.93 -11.77
C GLY A 313 28.65 -10.13 -11.43
N GLU A 314 29.10 -9.61 -10.27
CA GLU A 314 30.48 -9.78 -9.81
C GLU A 314 30.66 -11.21 -9.26
N GLU A 315 31.56 -11.99 -9.87
CA GLU A 315 31.72 -13.44 -9.66
C GLU A 315 32.32 -13.84 -8.29
N ASP A 316 32.78 -12.89 -7.47
CA ASP A 316 33.56 -13.14 -6.25
C ASP A 316 32.72 -13.34 -4.96
N VAL A 317 31.39 -13.44 -5.04
CA VAL A 317 30.54 -13.66 -3.86
C VAL A 317 30.12 -15.11 -3.74
N THR A 318 30.68 -15.83 -2.76
CA THR A 318 30.18 -17.16 -2.35
C THR A 318 28.81 -17.01 -1.68
N ILE A 319 27.74 -17.03 -2.48
CA ILE A 319 26.37 -16.98 -1.97
C ILE A 319 25.96 -18.37 -1.51
N ASN A 320 25.81 -18.55 -0.20
CA ASN A 320 25.43 -19.83 0.40
C ASN A 320 23.92 -20.08 0.36
N GLU A 321 23.13 -19.00 0.46
CA GLU A 321 21.69 -19.07 0.63
C GLU A 321 21.03 -17.85 -0.04
N LEU A 322 20.01 -18.11 -0.87
CA LEU A 322 19.17 -17.10 -1.51
C LEU A 322 17.74 -17.24 -1.01
N ILE A 323 17.08 -16.11 -0.78
CA ILE A 323 15.69 -16.02 -0.35
C ILE A 323 14.90 -15.12 -1.31
N SER A 324 13.59 -15.34 -1.40
CA SER A 324 12.67 -14.46 -2.13
C SER A 324 12.13 -13.34 -1.22
N ILE A 325 11.54 -12.29 -1.81
CA ILE A 325 10.89 -11.22 -1.03
C ILE A 325 9.75 -11.80 -0.19
N GLY A 326 8.92 -12.66 -0.78
CA GLY A 326 7.79 -13.28 -0.09
C GLY A 326 8.22 -14.10 1.13
N GLU A 327 9.26 -14.93 0.98
CA GLU A 327 9.83 -15.69 2.10
C GLU A 327 10.42 -14.76 3.16
N ALA A 328 11.21 -13.76 2.75
CA ALA A 328 11.85 -12.83 3.67
C ALA A 328 10.86 -12.05 4.53
N VAL A 329 9.75 -11.60 3.94
CA VAL A 329 8.66 -10.91 4.66
C VAL A 329 8.01 -11.83 5.69
N VAL A 330 7.72 -13.08 5.32
CA VAL A 330 7.10 -14.07 6.21
C VAL A 330 8.01 -14.42 7.40
N THR A 331 9.31 -14.51 7.18
CA THR A 331 10.29 -14.85 8.23
C THR A 331 10.87 -13.63 8.95
N SER A 332 10.35 -12.43 8.71
CA SER A 332 10.94 -11.20 9.22
C SER A 332 10.77 -11.04 10.74
N ASP A 333 11.85 -10.61 11.40
CA ASP A 333 11.85 -10.26 12.82
C ASP A 333 11.59 -8.77 12.99
N THR A 334 10.32 -8.42 13.17
CA THR A 334 9.90 -7.03 13.33
C THR A 334 10.41 -6.40 14.63
N GLN A 335 10.67 -7.18 15.67
CA GLN A 335 11.15 -6.67 16.95
C GLN A 335 12.61 -6.23 16.83
N GLU A 336 13.48 -7.05 16.23
CA GLU A 336 14.87 -6.67 15.98
C GLU A 336 14.98 -5.50 14.99
N MET A 337 14.08 -5.41 14.00
CA MET A 337 14.00 -4.22 13.14
C MET A 337 13.66 -2.96 13.94
N ILE A 338 12.71 -3.01 14.88
CA ILE A 338 12.38 -1.88 15.76
C ILE A 338 13.57 -1.53 16.67
N ASP A 339 14.25 -2.52 17.23
CA ASP A 339 15.36 -2.30 18.15
C ASP A 339 16.56 -1.67 17.45
N PHE A 340 16.84 -2.04 16.20
CA PHE A 340 17.80 -1.33 15.35
C PHE A 340 17.44 0.16 15.17
N ARG A 341 16.18 0.45 14.85
CA ARG A 341 15.70 1.85 14.71
C ARG A 341 15.85 2.64 16.01
N ARG A 342 15.58 2.00 17.15
CA ARG A 342 15.78 2.62 18.49
C ARG A 342 17.24 2.90 18.78
N ARG A 343 18.15 1.98 18.45
CA ARG A 343 19.61 2.18 18.62
C ARG A 343 20.09 3.41 17.86
N LEU A 344 19.70 3.55 16.58
CA LEU A 344 20.03 4.74 15.78
C LEU A 344 19.46 6.02 16.39
N LYS A 345 18.21 5.99 16.88
CA LYS A 345 17.61 7.15 17.54
C LYS A 345 18.35 7.55 18.82
N HIS A 346 18.82 6.58 19.60
CA HIS A 346 19.63 6.85 20.80
C HIS A 346 20.99 7.45 20.46
N GLU A 347 21.66 6.99 19.39
CA GLU A 347 22.90 7.61 18.91
C GLU A 347 22.70 9.12 18.63
N HIS A 348 21.57 9.51 18.03
CA HIS A 348 21.25 10.92 17.71
C HIS A 348 20.81 11.79 18.91
N LEU A 349 20.58 11.21 20.09
CA LEU A 349 20.17 11.95 21.29
C LEU A 349 21.33 12.18 22.28
N VAL A 350 22.50 11.60 22.02
CA VAL A 350 23.70 11.68 22.87
C VAL A 350 24.71 12.70 22.33
N ASP A 351 24.54 13.15 21.09
CA ASP A 351 25.18 14.35 20.50
C ASP A 351 24.34 15.61 20.77
#